data_AF-A0A6I2L2H8-F1
#
_entry.id   AF-A0A6I2L2H8-F1
#
_cell.length_a   1.000
_cell.length_b   1.000
_cell.length_c   1.000
_cell.angle_alpha   90.00
_cell.angle_beta   90.00
_cell.angle_gamma   90.00
#
_symmetry.space_group_name_H-M   'P 1'
#
loop_
_entity.id
_entity.type
_entity.pdbx_description
1 polymer ?
#
loop_
_entity_poly.entity_id
_entity_poly.type
_entity_poly.pdbx_seq_one_letter_code
_entity_poly.pdbx_strand_id
1 'polypeptide(L)'
;MARSGLTKSQVKASRDQLLAEGRYPSVDAVRHALGDTGSKSTIHKYLKELSAEDGQSGITREQTANSLQAMVEQLADRLHSDAEQRMELALQEKDAELAALRRQVAQLQARLDLLEVDGDNAHDQGFGNFSNLFASSRSGQRDDTPFNIILAGGRSMTIDFDSPQIRLNSAFS
;
A
#
# COMPACT_ATOMS: atom_id res chain seq x y z
N MET A 1 -45.53 -7.95 61.93
CA MET A 1 -46.19 -6.97 61.02
C MET A 1 -45.14 -5.95 60.59
N ALA A 2 -44.56 -6.12 59.40
CA ALA A 2 -43.51 -5.24 58.92
C ALA A 2 -44.13 -3.93 58.39
N ARG A 3 -43.66 -2.79 58.91
CA ARG A 3 -43.98 -1.46 58.43
C ARG A 3 -43.41 -1.31 57.01
N SER A 4 -44.16 -1.66 55.97
CA SER A 4 -43.73 -1.48 54.57
C SER A 4 -43.80 0.00 54.21
N GLY A 5 -42.77 0.75 54.63
CA GLY A 5 -42.55 2.12 54.15
C GLY A 5 -42.30 2.11 52.65
N LEU A 6 -42.90 3.07 51.95
CA LEU A 6 -42.62 3.37 50.56
C LEU A 6 -41.10 3.43 50.31
N THR A 7 -40.61 2.67 49.32
CA THR A 7 -39.18 2.65 48.98
C THR A 7 -38.87 3.52 47.77
N LYS A 8 -37.64 4.07 47.72
CA LYS A 8 -37.16 4.88 46.60
C LYS A 8 -37.18 4.13 45.26
N SER A 9 -36.93 2.82 45.27
CA SER A 9 -36.98 1.97 44.07
C SER A 9 -38.38 1.87 43.47
N GLN A 10 -39.43 1.77 44.30
CA GLN A 10 -40.83 1.77 43.84
C GLN A 10 -41.23 3.10 43.20
N VAL A 11 -40.80 4.22 43.80
CA VAL A 11 -40.99 5.56 43.23
C VAL A 11 -40.27 5.69 41.88
N LYS A 12 -39.06 5.16 41.78
CA LYS A 12 -38.29 5.15 40.52
C LYS A 12 -39.01 4.35 39.42
N ALA A 13 -39.43 3.12 39.70
CA ALA A 13 -40.12 2.28 38.73
C ALA A 13 -41.43 2.94 38.23
N SER A 14 -42.21 3.53 39.15
CA SER A 14 -43.46 4.21 38.80
C SER A 14 -43.23 5.47 37.97
N ARG A 15 -42.19 6.25 38.29
CA ARG A 15 -41.76 7.40 37.50
C ARG A 15 -41.35 6.98 36.10
N ASP A 16 -40.53 5.94 35.99
CA ASP A 16 -40.00 5.46 34.71
C ASP A 16 -41.13 4.90 33.83
N GLN A 17 -42.14 4.25 34.43
CA GLN A 17 -43.35 3.83 33.74
C GLN A 17 -44.16 5.02 33.20
N LEU A 18 -44.38 6.07 34.01
CA LEU A 18 -45.07 7.28 33.56
C LEU A 18 -44.31 7.99 32.43
N LEU A 19 -42.99 8.03 32.50
CA LEU A 19 -42.15 8.57 31.44
C LEU A 19 -42.23 7.74 30.15
N ALA A 20 -42.27 6.41 30.24
CA ALA A 20 -42.46 5.53 29.08
C ALA A 20 -43.84 5.69 28.44
N GLU A 21 -44.86 6.02 29.24
CA GLU A 21 -46.21 6.38 28.78
C GLU A 21 -46.30 7.82 28.22
N GLY A 22 -45.21 8.59 28.22
CA GLY A 22 -45.16 9.97 27.75
C GLY A 22 -45.84 10.98 28.68
N ARG A 23 -46.13 10.60 29.93
CA ARG A 23 -46.80 11.44 30.92
C ARG A 23 -45.79 12.05 31.89
N TYR A 24 -45.98 13.33 32.22
CA TYR A 24 -45.10 14.02 33.16
C TYR A 24 -45.26 13.42 34.58
N PRO A 25 -44.16 12.95 35.22
CA PRO A 25 -44.21 12.32 36.53
C PRO A 25 -44.39 13.38 37.63
N SER A 26 -45.62 13.83 37.83
CA SER A 26 -45.98 14.67 38.98
C SER A 26 -46.09 13.83 40.25
N VAL A 27 -45.98 14.47 41.42
CA VAL A 27 -46.08 13.78 42.72
C VAL A 27 -47.41 13.01 42.85
N ASP A 28 -48.50 13.60 42.39
CA ASP A 28 -49.84 12.99 42.45
C ASP A 28 -50.00 11.88 41.40
N ALA A 29 -49.38 12.00 40.22
CA ALA A 29 -49.38 10.95 39.20
C ALA A 29 -48.61 9.70 39.68
N VAL A 30 -47.44 9.91 40.27
CA VAL A 30 -46.62 8.84 40.85
C VAL A 30 -47.34 8.20 42.04
N ARG A 31 -47.99 9.00 42.88
CA ARG A 31 -48.80 8.49 44.00
C ARG A 31 -49.97 7.63 43.54
N HIS A 32 -50.66 8.03 42.47
CA HIS A 32 -51.75 7.25 41.90
C HIS A 32 -51.24 5.93 41.29
N ALA A 33 -50.11 5.96 40.58
CA ALA A 33 -49.45 4.77 40.04
C ALA A 33 -49.00 3.79 41.15
N LEU A 34 -48.67 4.31 42.34
CA LEU A 34 -48.30 3.55 43.54
C LEU A 34 -49.51 3.07 44.36
N GLY A 35 -50.75 3.33 43.92
CA GLY A 35 -51.96 2.92 44.63
C GLY A 35 -52.24 3.74 45.90
N ASP A 36 -52.05 5.07 45.82
CA ASP A 36 -52.25 6.03 46.92
C ASP A 36 -51.35 5.82 48.16
N THR A 37 -50.30 5.02 48.01
CA THR A 37 -49.34 4.73 49.06
C THR A 37 -48.24 5.79 49.16
N GLY A 38 -47.90 6.17 50.39
CA GLY A 38 -46.90 7.19 50.67
C GLY A 38 -47.44 8.62 50.75
N SER A 39 -46.76 9.46 51.52
CA SER A 39 -47.11 10.87 51.65
C SER A 39 -46.55 11.69 50.49
N LYS A 40 -47.24 12.79 50.16
CA LYS A 40 -46.80 13.73 49.12
C LYS A 40 -45.37 14.25 49.38
N SER A 41 -45.00 14.47 50.65
CA SER A 41 -43.65 14.94 51.00
C SER A 41 -42.56 13.87 50.80
N THR A 42 -42.85 12.60 51.12
CA THR A 42 -41.91 11.50 50.92
C THR A 42 -41.69 11.22 49.43
N ILE A 43 -42.75 11.21 48.63
CA ILE A 43 -42.65 11.02 47.17
C ILE A 43 -41.87 12.19 46.54
N HIS A 44 -42.17 13.43 46.94
CA HIS A 44 -41.44 14.60 46.45
C HIS A 44 -39.95 14.55 46.79
N LYS A 45 -39.60 14.14 48.02
CA LYS A 45 -38.20 13.93 48.42
C LYS A 45 -37.51 12.91 47.51
N TYR A 46 -38.11 11.73 47.31
CA TYR A 46 -37.51 10.68 46.48
C TYR A 46 -37.41 11.08 45.00
N LEU A 47 -38.40 11.77 44.44
CA LEU A 47 -38.32 12.29 43.06
C LEU A 47 -37.16 13.29 42.89
N LYS A 48 -36.96 14.18 43.87
CA LYS A 48 -35.85 15.13 43.85
C LYS A 48 -34.48 14.43 43.94
N GLU A 49 -34.36 13.44 44.83
CA GLU A 49 -33.12 12.66 44.95
C GLU A 49 -32.82 11.85 43.68
N LEU A 50 -33.82 11.22 43.08
CA LEU A 50 -33.66 10.48 41.82
C LEU A 50 -33.25 11.40 40.67
N SER A 51 -33.81 12.61 40.60
CA SER A 51 -33.44 13.60 39.58
C SER A 51 -31.99 14.08 39.73
N ALA A 52 -31.52 14.22 40.98
CA ALA A 52 -30.13 14.59 41.26
C ALA A 52 -29.14 13.45 40.93
N GLU A 53 -29.50 12.20 41.24
CA GLU A 53 -28.71 11.02 40.90
C GLU A 53 -28.62 10.79 39.39
N ASP A 54 -29.73 10.92 38.67
CA ASP A 54 -29.77 10.78 37.21
C ASP A 54 -28.96 11.89 36.52
N GLY A 55 -28.98 13.12 37.04
CA GLY A 55 -28.11 14.20 36.55
C GLY A 55 -26.62 13.91 36.75
N GLN A 56 -26.23 13.41 37.91
CA GLN A 56 -24.84 13.06 38.19
C GLN A 56 -24.35 11.88 37.34
N SER A 57 -25.19 10.86 37.16
CA SER A 57 -24.87 9.70 36.32
C SER A 57 -24.92 10.00 34.82
N GLY A 58 -25.72 10.99 34.39
CA GLY A 58 -25.66 11.56 33.05
C GLY A 58 -24.32 12.22 32.77
N ILE A 59 -23.84 13.08 33.68
CA ILE A 59 -22.53 13.75 33.55
C ILE A 59 -21.38 12.75 33.46
N THR A 60 -21.36 11.72 34.31
CA THR A 60 -20.30 10.70 34.23
C THR A 60 -20.37 9.88 32.95
N ARG A 61 -21.57 9.60 32.44
CA ARG A 61 -21.76 8.91 31.16
C ARG A 61 -21.30 9.76 29.97
N GLU A 62 -21.56 11.06 29.98
CA GLU A 62 -21.07 11.99 28.96
C GLU A 62 -19.54 12.13 29.01
N GLN A 63 -18.95 12.25 30.20
CA GLN A 63 -17.49 12.33 30.36
C GLN A 63 -16.79 11.07 29.86
N THR A 64 -17.36 9.88 30.14
CA THR A 64 -16.83 8.61 29.64
C THR A 64 -16.99 8.48 28.13
N ALA A 65 -18.14 8.88 27.58
CA ALA A 65 -18.36 8.91 26.13
C ALA A 65 -17.36 9.84 25.41
N ASN A 66 -17.16 11.05 25.93
CA ASN A 66 -16.20 12.01 25.38
C ASN A 66 -14.76 11.49 25.45
N SER A 67 -14.39 10.84 26.55
CA SER A 67 -13.06 10.23 26.68
C SER A 67 -12.85 9.08 25.70
N LEU A 68 -13.86 8.24 25.50
CA LEU A 68 -13.82 7.17 24.50
C LEU A 68 -13.70 7.73 23.08
N GLN A 69 -14.48 8.77 22.77
CA GLN A 69 -14.43 9.43 21.47
C GLN A 69 -13.05 10.00 21.18
N ALA A 70 -12.45 10.72 22.14
CA ALA A 70 -11.10 11.27 21.99
C ALA A 70 -10.05 10.17 21.74
N MET A 71 -10.15 9.03 22.43
CA MET A 71 -9.23 7.90 22.20
C MET A 71 -9.42 7.28 20.81
N VAL A 72 -10.65 7.17 20.33
CA VAL A 72 -10.93 6.64 18.99
C VAL A 72 -10.43 7.61 17.91
N GLU A 73 -10.63 8.91 18.09
CA GLU A 73 -10.09 9.95 17.19
C GLU A 73 -8.56 9.87 17.11
N GLN A 74 -7.88 9.82 18.26
CA GLN A 74 -6.41 9.67 18.28
C GLN A 74 -5.93 8.38 17.60
N LEU A 75 -6.66 7.28 17.76
CA LEU A 75 -6.33 6.02 17.11
C LEU A 75 -6.52 6.12 15.59
N ALA A 76 -7.61 6.75 15.14
CA ALA A 76 -7.90 6.96 13.73
C ALA A 76 -6.82 7.83 13.07
N ASP A 77 -6.42 8.93 13.71
CA ASP A 77 -5.35 9.81 13.24
C ASP A 77 -4.03 9.05 13.11
N ARG A 78 -3.68 8.25 14.12
CA ARG A 78 -2.46 7.44 14.09
C ARG A 78 -2.49 6.38 12.99
N LEU A 79 -3.62 5.70 12.81
CA LEU A 79 -3.77 4.70 11.76
C LEU A 79 -3.66 5.33 10.37
N HIS A 80 -4.22 6.53 10.19
CA HIS A 80 -4.14 7.26 8.94
C HIS A 80 -2.69 7.66 8.63
N SER A 81 -1.99 8.24 9.60
CA SER A 81 -0.57 8.58 9.48
C SER A 81 0.30 7.35 9.16
N ASP A 82 0.08 6.23 9.86
CA ASP A 82 0.81 4.99 9.58
C ASP A 82 0.53 4.45 8.16
N ALA A 83 -0.71 4.61 7.67
CA ALA A 83 -1.08 4.21 6.32
C ALA A 83 -0.44 5.11 5.25
N GLU A 84 -0.44 6.42 5.45
CA GLU A 84 0.23 7.39 4.58
C GLU A 84 1.74 7.11 4.51
N GLN A 85 2.38 6.86 5.64
CA GLN A 85 3.80 6.49 5.69
C GLN A 85 4.09 5.21 4.90
N ARG A 86 3.26 4.18 5.06
CA ARG A 86 3.41 2.92 4.29
C ARG A 86 3.23 3.13 2.80
N MET A 87 2.27 3.97 2.40
CA MET A 87 2.08 4.34 1.00
C MET A 87 3.29 5.07 0.44
N GLU A 88 3.84 6.04 1.18
CA GLU A 88 4.99 6.81 0.74
C GLU A 88 6.24 5.93 0.60
N LEU A 89 6.49 5.02 1.54
CA LEU A 89 7.56 4.03 1.43
C LEU A 89 7.37 3.14 0.19
N ALA A 90 6.15 2.63 -0.04
CA ALA A 90 5.87 1.80 -1.21
C ALA A 90 6.07 2.56 -2.53
N LEU A 91 5.69 3.85 -2.59
CA LEU A 91 5.94 4.70 -3.76
C LEU A 91 7.44 4.91 -3.98
N GLN A 92 8.21 5.17 -2.93
CA GLN A 92 9.67 5.30 -3.04
C GLN A 92 10.34 4.02 -3.54
N GLU A 93 9.90 2.86 -3.06
CA GLU A 93 10.37 1.56 -3.56
C GLU A 93 10.03 1.37 -5.05
N LYS A 94 8.80 1.66 -5.46
CA LYS A 94 8.41 1.61 -6.87
C LYS A 94 9.22 2.57 -7.74
N ASP A 95 9.47 3.80 -7.27
CA ASP A 95 10.27 4.77 -8.00
C ASP A 95 11.73 4.33 -8.14
N ALA A 96 12.29 3.71 -7.10
CA ALA A 96 13.62 3.11 -7.15
C ALA A 96 13.68 1.95 -8.14
N GLU A 97 12.68 1.07 -8.14
CA GLU A 97 12.55 -0.02 -9.12
C GLU A 97 12.46 0.52 -10.55
N LEU A 98 11.61 1.52 -10.80
CA LEU A 98 11.47 2.16 -12.12
C LEU A 98 12.76 2.84 -12.56
N ALA A 99 13.48 3.50 -11.66
CA ALA A 99 14.78 4.10 -11.95
C ALA A 99 15.83 3.03 -12.29
N ALA A 100 15.81 1.87 -11.63
CA ALA A 100 16.68 0.76 -11.94
C ALA A 100 16.36 0.15 -13.31
N LEU A 101 15.07 -0.07 -13.61
CA LEU A 101 14.63 -0.56 -14.92
C LEU A 101 15.00 0.42 -16.04
N ARG A 102 14.77 1.72 -15.85
CA ARG A 102 15.17 2.75 -16.84
C ARG A 102 16.67 2.73 -17.11
N ARG A 103 17.50 2.54 -16.08
CA ARG A 103 18.95 2.37 -16.25
C ARG A 103 19.30 1.12 -17.05
N GLN A 104 18.64 -0.02 -16.79
CA GLN A 104 18.86 -1.24 -17.56
C GLN A 104 18.45 -1.07 -19.02
N VAL A 105 17.30 -0.45 -19.30
CA VAL A 105 16.86 -0.17 -20.67
C VAL A 105 17.86 0.72 -21.38
N ALA A 106 18.33 1.81 -20.75
CA ALA A 106 19.34 2.68 -21.33
C ALA A 106 20.67 1.95 -21.62
N GLN A 107 21.10 1.05 -20.72
CA GLN A 107 22.29 0.23 -20.94
C GLN A 107 22.13 -0.74 -22.12
N LEU A 108 20.98 -1.39 -22.23
CA LEU A 108 20.69 -2.30 -23.34
C LEU A 108 20.59 -1.55 -24.67
N GLN A 109 19.95 -0.38 -24.68
CA GLN A 109 19.90 0.49 -25.86
C GLN A 109 21.30 0.91 -26.29
N ALA A 110 22.14 1.41 -25.38
CA ALA A 110 23.52 1.77 -25.70
C ALA A 110 24.32 0.57 -26.24
N ARG A 111 24.07 -0.65 -25.75
CA ARG A 111 24.70 -1.86 -26.28
C ARG A 111 24.22 -2.22 -27.68
N LEU A 112 22.93 -2.02 -27.97
CA LEU A 112 22.39 -2.21 -29.32
C LEU A 112 22.99 -1.19 -30.29
N ASP A 113 23.05 0.09 -29.90
CA ASP A 113 23.64 1.14 -30.73
C ASP A 113 25.11 0.83 -31.07
N LEU A 114 25.90 0.33 -30.10
CA LEU A 114 27.27 -0.12 -30.36
C LEU A 114 27.34 -1.28 -31.36
N LEU A 115 26.46 -2.28 -31.21
CA LEU A 115 26.41 -3.44 -32.10
C LEU A 115 25.91 -3.08 -33.51
N GLU A 116 24.98 -2.13 -33.63
CA GLU A 116 24.52 -1.62 -34.93
C GLU A 116 25.64 -0.86 -35.64
N VAL A 117 26.41 -0.03 -34.93
CA VAL A 117 27.59 0.67 -35.48
C VAL A 117 28.68 -0.33 -35.91
N ASP A 118 28.92 -1.39 -35.13
CA ASP A 118 29.86 -2.46 -35.51
C ASP A 118 29.36 -3.25 -36.74
N GLY A 119 28.04 -3.48 -36.84
CA GLY A 119 27.41 -4.13 -37.99
C GLY A 119 27.48 -3.32 -39.28
N ASP A 120 27.26 -2.00 -39.21
CA ASP A 120 27.38 -1.10 -40.36
C ASP A 120 28.84 -0.96 -40.83
N ASN A 121 29.81 -0.87 -39.90
CA ASN A 121 31.23 -0.92 -40.25
C ASN A 121 31.65 -2.27 -40.83
N ALA A 122 31.06 -3.37 -40.35
CA ALA A 122 31.28 -4.70 -40.92
C ALA A 122 30.62 -4.88 -42.29
N HIS A 123 29.57 -4.14 -42.65
CA HIS A 123 28.99 -4.17 -43.99
C HIS A 123 29.85 -3.46 -45.05
N ASP A 124 30.65 -2.47 -44.65
CA ASP A 124 31.57 -1.76 -45.56
C ASP A 124 32.91 -2.51 -45.74
N GLN A 125 33.31 -3.37 -44.78
CA GLN A 125 34.60 -4.08 -44.78
C GLN A 125 34.52 -5.62 -44.75
N GLY A 126 33.36 -6.20 -44.45
CA GLY A 126 33.17 -7.63 -44.19
C GLY A 126 32.27 -8.29 -45.23
N PHE A 127 32.84 -9.24 -45.97
CA PHE A 127 32.20 -10.00 -47.04
C PHE A 127 31.88 -9.17 -48.30
N GLY A 128 32.92 -8.51 -48.84
CA GLY A 128 33.06 -8.10 -50.25
C GLY A 128 31.86 -7.40 -50.87
N ASN A 129 31.97 -6.10 -51.13
CA ASN A 129 30.95 -5.35 -51.84
C ASN A 129 30.66 -5.93 -53.26
N PHE A 130 29.67 -6.82 -53.37
CA PHE A 130 29.31 -7.52 -54.61
C PHE A 130 28.78 -6.58 -55.70
N SER A 131 28.42 -5.33 -55.35
CA SER A 131 27.95 -4.35 -56.33
C SER A 131 29.05 -3.94 -57.33
N ASN A 132 30.33 -4.01 -56.93
CA ASN A 132 31.47 -3.70 -57.80
C ASN A 132 31.94 -4.88 -58.67
N LEU A 133 31.45 -6.10 -58.44
CA LEU A 133 31.86 -7.27 -59.24
C LEU A 133 31.40 -7.17 -60.70
N PHE A 134 30.29 -6.48 -60.97
CA PHE A 134 29.83 -6.23 -62.34
C PHE A 134 30.57 -5.08 -63.03
N ALA A 135 31.24 -4.21 -62.26
CA ALA A 135 32.01 -3.08 -62.80
C ALA A 135 33.48 -3.45 -63.14
N SER A 136 34.02 -4.49 -62.51
CA SER A 136 35.46 -4.84 -62.54
C SER A 136 35.93 -5.62 -63.79
N SER A 137 35.03 -6.10 -64.66
CA SER A 137 35.44 -6.91 -65.85
C SER A 137 36.25 -6.17 -66.94
N ARG A 138 36.54 -4.87 -66.82
CA ARG A 138 37.29 -4.12 -67.86
C ARG A 138 38.56 -3.42 -67.43
N SER A 139 38.88 -3.35 -66.14
CA SER A 139 40.15 -2.80 -65.66
C SER A 139 40.81 -3.80 -64.74
N GLY A 140 41.99 -4.31 -65.11
CA GLY A 140 42.74 -5.33 -64.37
C GLY A 140 43.31 -4.86 -63.03
N GLN A 141 42.47 -4.33 -62.15
CA GLN A 141 42.75 -4.19 -60.72
C GLN A 141 42.47 -5.54 -60.06
N ARG A 142 43.49 -6.09 -59.40
CA ARG A 142 43.37 -7.32 -58.62
C ARG A 142 42.68 -6.94 -57.32
N ASP A 143 41.40 -7.26 -57.22
CA ASP A 143 40.68 -7.13 -55.95
C ASP A 143 41.18 -8.25 -55.00
N ASP A 144 41.98 -7.88 -54.00
CA ASP A 144 42.52 -8.75 -52.93
C ASP A 144 41.43 -9.13 -51.91
N THR A 145 40.25 -9.53 -52.39
CA THR A 145 39.22 -10.07 -51.50
C THR A 145 39.55 -11.54 -51.18
N PRO A 146 39.32 -11.98 -49.93
CA PRO A 146 39.63 -13.35 -49.51
C PRO A 146 38.91 -14.41 -50.36
N PHE A 147 37.75 -14.09 -50.93
CA PHE A 147 37.05 -14.96 -51.88
C PHE A 147 37.77 -15.10 -53.22
N ASN A 148 38.30 -14.02 -53.79
CA ASN A 148 39.11 -14.12 -55.02
C ASN A 148 40.43 -14.85 -54.78
N ILE A 149 41.04 -14.70 -53.60
CA ILE A 149 42.24 -15.46 -53.23
C ILE A 149 41.92 -16.96 -53.17
N ILE A 150 40.78 -17.36 -52.64
CA ILE A 150 40.35 -18.77 -52.56
C ILE A 150 39.95 -19.32 -53.94
N LEU A 151 39.26 -18.52 -54.77
CA LEU A 151 38.82 -18.94 -56.10
C LEU A 151 39.97 -18.99 -57.13
N ALA A 152 40.92 -18.06 -57.04
CA ALA A 152 42.13 -18.06 -57.88
C ALA A 152 43.21 -19.02 -57.33
N GLY A 153 43.21 -19.26 -56.01
CA GLY A 153 44.18 -20.06 -55.28
C GLY A 153 43.71 -21.48 -55.00
N GLY A 154 43.28 -22.22 -56.03
CA GLY A 154 43.08 -23.68 -55.96
C GLY A 154 44.38 -24.48 -55.75
N ARG A 155 45.41 -23.91 -55.12
CA ARG A 155 46.68 -24.56 -54.82
C ARG A 155 47.18 -24.12 -53.44
N SER A 156 46.97 -25.01 -52.47
CA SER A 156 47.70 -25.10 -51.19
C SER A 156 47.43 -24.01 -50.15
N MET A 157 46.46 -24.25 -49.26
CA MET A 157 46.67 -24.00 -47.84
C MET A 157 45.76 -24.92 -47.01
N THR A 158 46.34 -25.95 -46.40
CA THR A 158 45.70 -26.76 -45.36
C THR A 158 45.51 -25.90 -44.12
N ILE A 159 44.25 -25.69 -43.72
CA ILE A 159 43.90 -25.04 -42.46
C ILE A 159 43.86 -26.14 -41.41
N ASP A 160 44.88 -26.17 -40.54
CA ASP A 160 44.92 -27.06 -39.37
C ASP A 160 43.86 -26.61 -38.34
N PHE A 161 42.89 -27.49 -38.08
CA PHE A 161 41.91 -27.36 -37.01
C PHE A 161 42.38 -28.19 -35.80
N ASP A 162 43.45 -27.79 -35.12
CA ASP A 162 43.73 -28.36 -33.79
C ASP A 162 44.57 -27.42 -32.91
N SER A 163 43.90 -26.79 -31.93
CA SER A 163 44.50 -26.30 -30.69
C SER A 163 43.44 -25.78 -29.71
N PRO A 164 43.10 -26.53 -28.65
CA PRO A 164 42.44 -25.98 -27.48
C PRO A 164 43.50 -25.55 -26.44
N GLN A 165 43.66 -24.25 -26.22
CA GLN A 165 44.39 -23.72 -25.06
C GLN A 165 43.44 -22.83 -24.25
N ILE A 166 42.56 -23.46 -23.49
CA ILE A 166 41.84 -22.83 -22.38
C ILE A 166 42.88 -22.60 -21.28
N ARG A 167 43.31 -21.35 -21.09
CA ARG A 167 44.12 -20.96 -19.92
C ARG A 167 43.22 -20.70 -18.72
N LEU A 168 43.17 -21.66 -17.80
CA LEU A 168 42.70 -21.46 -16.44
C LEU A 168 43.82 -20.80 -15.63
N ASN A 169 43.71 -19.50 -15.35
CA ASN A 169 44.53 -18.85 -14.33
C ASN A 169 43.98 -19.19 -12.94
N SER A 170 44.67 -20.07 -12.23
CA SER A 170 44.52 -20.29 -10.79
C SER A 170 45.25 -19.18 -10.03
N ALA A 171 44.52 -18.32 -9.33
CA ALA A 171 45.09 -17.42 -8.33
C ALA A 171 44.89 -18.02 -6.93
N PHE A 172 45.98 -18.47 -6.32
CA PHE A 172 46.08 -18.75 -4.88
C PHE A 172 47.52 -18.51 -4.44
N SER A 173 47.77 -17.34 -3.83
CA SER A 173 48.50 -17.16 -2.56
C SER A 173 48.57 -15.68 -2.21
#